data_AF-A0A3C1LED4-F1
#
_entry.id   AF-A0A3C1LED4-F1
#
_cell.length_a   1.000
_cell.length_b   1.000
_cell.length_c   1.000
_cell.angle_alpha   90.00
_cell.angle_beta   90.00
_cell.angle_gamma   90.00
#
_symmetry.space_group_name_H-M   'P 1'
#
loop_
_entity.id
_entity.type
_entity.pdbx_description
1 polymer ?
#
loop_
_entity_poly.entity_id
_entity_poly.type
_entity_poly.pdbx_seq_one_letter_code
_entity_poly.pdbx_strand_id
1 'polypeptide(L)'
;MQRDTAIFDLIGAELARQRHGIELIASENFTSLQVMQAMGSVLTNKYAEGYPGRRYYGGCEVVDQVEQLAIDRLKAIFNIDYANVQ
;
A
#
# COMPACT_ATOMS: atom_id res chain seq x y z
N MET A 1 8.47 -15.86 -16.31
CA MET A 1 7.01 -16.09 -16.15
C MET A 1 6.29 -15.52 -17.35
N GLN A 2 5.28 -16.24 -17.86
CA GLN A 2 4.38 -15.71 -18.89
C GLN A 2 3.41 -14.72 -18.24
N ARG A 3 3.14 -13.59 -18.91
CA ARG A 3 2.17 -12.60 -18.46
C ARG A 3 0.76 -13.13 -18.70
N ASP A 4 -0.12 -13.00 -17.71
CA ASP A 4 -1.54 -13.35 -17.85
C ASP A 4 -2.28 -12.26 -18.64
N THR A 5 -2.38 -12.42 -19.95
CA THR A 5 -2.99 -11.41 -20.82
C THR A 5 -4.46 -11.19 -20.52
N ALA A 6 -5.20 -12.23 -20.15
CA ALA A 6 -6.63 -12.13 -19.85
C ALA A 6 -6.88 -11.21 -18.65
N ILE A 7 -6.08 -11.33 -17.59
CA ILE A 7 -6.19 -10.45 -16.42
C ILE A 7 -5.83 -9.00 -16.78
N PHE A 8 -4.77 -8.78 -17.55
CA PHE A 8 -4.34 -7.42 -17.89
C PHE A 8 -5.28 -6.72 -18.87
N ASP A 9 -5.97 -7.47 -19.74
CA ASP A 9 -7.01 -6.91 -20.61
C ASP A 9 -8.21 -6.45 -19.78
N LEU A 10 -8.63 -7.22 -18.77
CA LEU A 10 -9.70 -6.83 -17.86
C LEU A 10 -9.33 -5.62 -16.98
N ILE A 11 -8.09 -5.53 -16.50
CA ILE A 11 -7.59 -4.34 -15.79
C ILE A 11 -7.67 -3.10 -16.70
N GLY A 12 -7.33 -3.24 -17.98
CA GLY A 12 -7.46 -2.16 -18.96
C GLY A 12 -8.90 -1.73 -19.19
N ALA A 13 -9.83 -2.68 -19.25
CA ALA A 13 -11.26 -2.41 -19.36
C ALA A 13 -11.81 -1.65 -18.13
N GLU A 14 -11.41 -2.04 -16.92
CA GLU A 14 -11.83 -1.33 -15.69
C GLU A 14 -11.26 0.10 -15.63
N LEU A 15 -10.00 0.30 -16.05
CA LEU A 15 -9.43 1.65 -16.15
C LEU A 15 -10.22 2.53 -17.13
N ALA A 16 -10.67 1.97 -18.25
CA ALA A 16 -11.53 2.70 -19.19
C ALA A 16 -12.88 3.03 -18.57
N ARG A 17 -13.51 2.09 -17.85
CA ARG A 17 -14.76 2.32 -17.10
C ARG A 17 -14.62 3.49 -16.12
N GLN A 18 -13.59 3.49 -15.28
CA GLN A 18 -13.32 4.54 -14.28
C GLN A 18 -13.06 5.91 -14.90
N ARG A 19 -12.46 5.97 -16.10
CA ARG A 19 -12.15 7.23 -16.80
C ARG A 19 -13.34 7.83 -17.54
N HIS A 20 -14.33 7.02 -17.88
CA HIS A 20 -15.49 7.43 -18.68
C HIS A 20 -16.78 7.48 -17.86
N GLY A 21 -16.81 6.88 -16.68
CA GLY A 21 -17.90 6.96 -15.71
C GLY A 21 -17.81 8.21 -14.83
N ILE A 22 -18.96 8.59 -14.25
CA ILE A 22 -19.01 9.51 -13.13
C ILE A 22 -19.18 8.66 -11.87
N GLU A 23 -18.14 8.58 -11.06
CA GLU A 23 -18.16 7.80 -9.83
C GLU A 23 -18.75 8.66 -8.69
N LEU A 24 -19.94 8.28 -8.20
CA LEU A 24 -20.69 9.01 -7.17
C LEU A 24 -20.76 8.26 -5.83
N ILE A 25 -20.05 7.15 -5.71
CA ILE A 25 -19.98 6.38 -4.47
C ILE A 25 -19.08 7.15 -3.49
N ALA A 26 -19.68 7.66 -2.42
CA ALA A 26 -19.01 8.58 -1.49
C ALA A 26 -17.76 8.02 -0.81
N SER A 27 -17.64 6.71 -0.70
CA SER A 27 -16.49 6.02 -0.09
C SER A 27 -15.41 5.59 -1.09
N GLU A 28 -15.68 5.69 -2.39
CA GLU A 28 -14.68 5.41 -3.41
C GLU A 28 -13.78 6.62 -3.65
N ASN A 29 -12.55 6.35 -4.10
CA ASN A 29 -11.59 7.39 -4.43
C ASN A 29 -10.54 6.88 -5.42
N PHE A 30 -9.85 7.80 -6.08
CA PHE A 30 -8.71 7.50 -6.94
C PHE A 30 -7.41 7.80 -6.20
N THR A 31 -6.65 6.75 -5.89
CA THR A 31 -5.32 6.91 -5.28
C THR A 31 -4.29 7.38 -6.31
N SER A 32 -3.13 7.84 -5.83
CA SER A 32 -2.04 8.29 -6.70
C SER A 32 -1.25 7.13 -7.30
N LEU A 33 -0.55 7.39 -8.41
CA LEU A 33 0.33 6.40 -9.04
C LEU A 33 1.45 5.94 -8.10
N GLN A 34 1.98 6.84 -7.27
CA GLN A 34 3.03 6.52 -6.30
C GLN A 34 2.55 5.52 -5.25
N VAL A 35 1.29 5.61 -4.79
CA VAL A 35 0.71 4.64 -3.86
C VAL A 35 0.59 3.27 -4.54
N MET A 36 0.09 3.22 -5.79
CA MET A 36 -0.01 1.96 -6.54
C MET A 36 1.36 1.29 -6.77
N GLN A 37 2.38 2.09 -7.08
CA GLN A 37 3.76 1.58 -7.26
C GLN A 37 4.32 0.97 -5.97
N ALA A 38 4.05 1.58 -4.81
CA ALA A 38 4.48 1.04 -3.53
C ALA A 38 3.74 -0.26 -3.17
N MET A 39 2.41 -0.32 -3.41
CA MET A 39 1.59 -1.51 -3.14
C MET A 39 2.01 -2.73 -3.98
N GLY A 40 2.46 -2.51 -5.22
CA GLY A 40 2.97 -3.57 -6.10
C GLY A 40 4.47 -3.88 -5.94
N SER A 41 5.10 -3.47 -4.84
CA SER A 41 6.55 -3.58 -4.65
C SER A 41 6.99 -4.87 -3.95
N VAL A 42 8.30 -5.08 -3.86
CA VAL A 42 8.91 -6.25 -3.19
C VAL A 42 8.64 -6.32 -1.68
N LEU A 43 8.09 -5.26 -1.08
CA LEU A 43 7.69 -5.27 0.34
C LEU A 43 6.69 -6.40 0.63
N THR A 44 5.87 -6.79 -0.34
CA THR A 44 4.91 -7.91 -0.21
C THR A 44 5.56 -9.27 0.10
N ASN A 45 6.87 -9.41 -0.17
CA ASN A 45 7.58 -10.68 0.04
C ASN A 45 8.03 -10.86 1.49
N LYS A 46 7.92 -9.82 2.33
CA LYS A 46 8.53 -9.81 3.65
C LYS A 46 7.51 -10.12 4.74
N TYR A 47 7.76 -11.20 5.48
CA TYR A 47 7.08 -11.47 6.75
C TYR A 47 7.79 -10.72 7.88
N ALA A 48 7.06 -9.90 8.64
CA ALA A 48 7.59 -8.96 9.62
C ALA A 48 6.72 -8.85 10.89
N GLU A 49 6.27 -9.99 11.43
CA GLU A 49 5.48 -10.01 12.66
C GLU A 49 6.23 -9.37 13.84
N GLY A 50 5.47 -8.67 14.69
CA GLY A 50 5.99 -7.86 15.80
C GLY A 50 5.97 -6.37 15.45
N TYR A 51 6.75 -5.58 16.17
CA TYR A 51 6.87 -4.12 15.96
C TYR A 51 8.29 -3.77 15.51
N PRO A 52 8.52 -2.56 14.95
CA PRO A 52 9.87 -2.09 14.62
C PRO A 52 10.85 -2.28 15.80
N GLY A 53 12.00 -2.89 15.53
CA GLY A 53 13.01 -3.23 16.56
C GLY A 53 12.65 -4.38 17.50
N ARG A 54 11.44 -4.96 17.39
CA ARG A 54 10.94 -6.10 18.19
C ARG A 54 10.19 -7.09 17.30
N ARG A 55 10.90 -7.64 16.31
CA ARG A 55 10.36 -8.60 15.35
C ARG A 55 10.58 -10.04 15.80
N TYR A 56 9.66 -10.93 15.42
CA TYR A 56 9.83 -12.38 15.60
C TYR A 56 10.76 -13.00 14.55
N TYR A 57 11.00 -12.31 13.44
CA TYR A 57 11.79 -12.78 12.30
C TYR A 57 12.94 -11.82 11.98
N GLY A 58 14.07 -12.36 11.51
CA GLY A 58 15.21 -11.58 11.04
C GLY A 58 15.01 -10.95 9.66
N GLY A 59 15.92 -10.05 9.26
CA GLY A 59 15.92 -9.41 7.94
C GLY A 59 14.86 -8.31 7.78
N CYS A 60 14.48 -7.64 8.87
CA CYS A 60 13.42 -6.63 8.89
C CYS A 60 13.95 -5.18 8.88
N GLU A 61 15.25 -4.98 8.65
CA GLU A 61 15.95 -3.70 8.85
C GLU A 61 15.36 -2.57 7.98
N VAL A 62 14.91 -2.89 6.77
CA VAL A 62 14.30 -1.93 5.85
C VAL A 62 12.80 -1.76 6.10
N VAL A 63 12.06 -2.84 6.38
CA VAL A 63 10.61 -2.74 6.66
C VAL A 63 10.32 -2.03 7.97
N ASP A 64 11.22 -2.10 8.96
CA ASP A 64 11.16 -1.31 10.19
C ASP A 64 11.23 0.19 9.90
N GLN A 65 12.12 0.61 8.98
CA GLN A 65 12.21 2.02 8.56
C GLN A 65 10.93 2.47 7.86
N VAL A 66 10.34 1.62 7.02
CA VAL A 66 9.09 1.91 6.30
C VAL A 66 7.92 2.06 7.29
N GLU A 67 7.76 1.10 8.22
CA GLU A 67 6.68 1.14 9.21
C GLU A 67 6.84 2.32 10.18
N GLN A 68 8.05 2.59 10.67
CA GLN A 68 8.31 3.73 11.54
C GLN A 68 8.00 5.06 10.83
N LEU A 69 8.40 5.21 9.57
CA LEU A 69 8.08 6.41 8.79
C LEU A 69 6.56 6.59 8.60
N ALA A 70 5.81 5.49 8.41
CA ALA A 70 4.36 5.53 8.31
C ALA A 70 3.71 5.96 9.64
N ILE A 71 4.16 5.40 10.76
CA ILE A 71 3.71 5.80 12.12
C ILE A 71 3.97 7.28 12.36
N ASP A 72 5.19 7.76 12.09
CA ASP A 72 5.59 9.14 12.32
C ASP A 72 4.76 10.12 11.48
N ARG A 73 4.50 9.77 10.21
CA ARG A 73 3.63 10.56 9.32
C ARG A 73 2.19 10.58 9.79
N LEU A 74 1.65 9.45 10.25
CA LEU A 74 0.27 9.40 10.74
C LEU A 74 0.11 10.26 12.00
N LYS A 75 1.08 10.15 12.93
CA LYS A 75 1.15 10.98 14.12
C LYS A 75 1.19 12.46 13.78
N ALA A 76 1.99 12.86 12.79
CA ALA A 76 2.08 14.24 12.34
C ALA A 76 0.80 14.76 11.67
N ILE A 77 0.14 13.93 10.84
CA ILE A 77 -1.10 14.31 10.14
C ILE A 77 -2.25 14.55 11.13
N PHE A 78 -2.39 13.67 12.12
CA PHE A 78 -3.51 13.71 13.06
C PHE A 78 -3.19 14.42 14.38
N ASN A 79 -1.93 14.85 14.57
CA ASN A 79 -1.43 15.44 15.81
C ASN A 79 -1.72 14.56 17.05
N ILE A 80 -1.25 13.31 17.00
CA ILE A 80 -1.46 12.29 18.03
C ILE A 80 -0.15 11.66 18.49
N ASP A 81 -0.16 11.13 19.71
CA ASP A 81 1.03 10.55 20.34
C ASP A 81 1.33 9.11 19.90
N TYR A 82 0.30 8.37 19.48
CA TYR A 82 0.40 6.94 19.16
C TYR A 82 -0.38 6.61 17.90
N ALA A 83 0.18 5.72 17.08
CA ALA A 83 -0.44 5.19 15.87
C ALA A 83 -0.02 3.72 15.69
N ASN A 84 -0.94 2.89 15.24
CA ASN A 84 -0.68 1.55 14.73
C ASN A 84 -1.14 1.52 13.25
N VAL A 85 -0.31 0.95 12.38
CA VAL A 85 -0.50 0.94 10.91
C VAL A 85 -0.46 -0.47 10.31
N GLN A 86 -0.51 -1.52 11.15
CA GLN A 86 -0.63 -2.93 10.74
C GLN A 86 -2.11 -3.30 10.56
#